data_AF-A0A5M3N795-F1
#
_entry.id   AF-A0A5M3N795-F1
#
_cell.length_a   1.000
_cell.length_b   1.000
_cell.length_c   1.000
_cell.angle_alpha   90.00
_cell.angle_beta   90.00
_cell.angle_gamma   90.00
#
_symmetry.space_group_name_H-M   'P 1'
#
loop_
_entity.id
_entity.type
_entity.pdbx_description
1 polymer ?
#
loop_
_entity_poly.entity_id
_entity_poly.type
_entity_poly.pdbx_seq_one_letter_code
_entity_poly.pdbx_strand_id
1 'polypeptide(L)'
;MWVGIDGVGCQVILQTGVDATIDNGQVSYSSWYEWYPDPSHTFDNINFSAGDVVTLTATAHTTNTGTVTIENATNGQKVSSDVNSTTALCMQNAEWIVEDYIGGNSQVSFDNFGTVTFTNAQATTGSGAVGPDGATIYEIVQNNVQLTQASVQNGNVVISH
;
A
#
# COMPACT_ATOMS: atom_id res chain seq x y z
N MET A 1 -4.14 0.97 -3.27
CA MET A 1 -3.89 0.05 -2.12
C MET A 1 -2.41 -0.27 -2.07
N TRP A 2 -1.82 -0.33 -0.88
CA TRP A 2 -0.37 -0.39 -0.75
C TRP A 2 0.09 -0.98 0.58
N VAL A 3 1.39 -1.29 0.66
CA VAL A 3 2.10 -1.62 1.89
C VAL A 3 3.26 -0.65 2.08
N GLY A 4 3.57 -0.32 3.33
CA GLY A 4 4.59 0.68 3.61
C GLY A 4 5.20 0.63 5.00
N ILE A 5 6.23 1.44 5.16
CA ILE A 5 6.96 1.69 6.41
C ILE A 5 6.86 3.19 6.71
N ASP A 6 6.59 3.50 7.98
CA ASP A 6 6.40 4.85 8.56
C ASP A 6 5.07 5.56 8.21
N GLY A 7 5.06 6.89 8.00
CA GLY A 7 3.83 7.68 7.86
C GLY A 7 3.23 8.17 9.18
N VAL A 8 2.47 7.33 9.87
CA VAL A 8 1.75 7.77 11.08
C VAL A 8 2.73 8.13 12.21
N GLY A 9 2.82 9.43 12.52
CA GLY A 9 3.77 9.95 13.52
C GLY A 9 5.19 10.16 12.98
N CYS A 10 5.44 9.86 11.70
CA CYS A 10 6.69 10.08 10.98
C CYS A 10 6.38 10.54 9.55
N GLN A 11 6.62 11.81 9.21
CA GLN A 11 6.24 12.40 7.90
C GLN A 11 7.15 11.96 6.74
N VAL A 12 7.49 10.67 6.68
CA VAL A 12 8.34 9.99 5.70
C VAL A 12 7.71 8.62 5.49
N ILE A 13 7.60 8.15 4.25
CA ILE A 13 6.98 6.85 3.96
C ILE A 13 7.77 6.16 2.87
N LEU A 14 8.16 4.91 3.09
CA LEU A 14 8.60 4.01 2.03
C LEU A 14 7.46 3.07 1.69
N GLN A 15 6.92 3.15 0.48
CA GLN A 15 5.69 2.45 0.11
C GLN A 15 5.63 2.02 -1.35
N THR A 16 4.83 0.98 -1.63
CA THR A 16 4.55 0.53 -2.98
C THR A 16 3.16 -0.08 -3.06
N GLY A 17 2.49 0.13 -4.19
CA GLY A 17 1.08 -0.15 -4.32
C GLY A 17 0.59 -0.33 -5.73
N VAL A 18 -0.71 -0.65 -5.79
CA VAL A 18 -1.51 -0.70 -7.00
C VAL A 18 -2.74 0.18 -6.76
N ASP A 19 -2.98 1.10 -7.68
CA ASP A 19 -4.23 1.85 -7.76
C ASP A 19 -5.21 1.07 -8.62
N ALA A 20 -6.48 1.12 -8.23
CA ALA A 20 -7.59 0.64 -9.03
C ALA A 20 -8.53 1.83 -9.23
N THR A 21 -8.74 2.22 -10.48
CA THR A 21 -9.57 3.38 -10.84
C THR A 21 -10.78 2.89 -11.60
N ILE A 22 -11.97 3.38 -11.23
CA ILE A 22 -13.21 3.08 -11.95
C ILE A 22 -13.64 4.31 -12.74
N ASP A 23 -13.61 4.22 -14.07
CA ASP A 23 -14.15 5.25 -14.96
C ASP A 23 -15.24 4.65 -15.85
N ASN A 24 -16.47 5.16 -15.72
CA ASN A 24 -17.65 4.69 -16.47
C ASN A 24 -17.86 3.15 -16.39
N GLY A 25 -17.54 2.55 -15.23
CA GLY A 25 -17.67 1.11 -14.99
C GLY A 25 -16.52 0.27 -15.56
N GLN A 26 -15.51 0.88 -16.18
CA GLN A 26 -14.27 0.21 -16.56
C GLN A 26 -13.24 0.37 -15.45
N VAL A 27 -12.62 -0.74 -15.06
CA VAL A 27 -11.54 -0.74 -14.05
C VAL A 27 -10.20 -0.70 -14.78
N SER A 28 -9.33 0.22 -14.38
CA SER A 28 -7.92 0.26 -14.77
C SER A 28 -7.03 0.14 -13.53
N TYR A 29 -5.81 -0.35 -13.74
CA TYR A 29 -4.84 -0.55 -12.67
C TYR A 29 -3.52 0.12 -13.02
N SER A 30 -2.89 0.76 -12.03
CA SER A 30 -1.52 1.29 -12.15
C SER A 30 -0.71 0.92 -10.92
N SER A 31 0.51 0.46 -11.12
CA SER A 31 1.45 0.17 -10.03
C SER A 31 2.43 1.30 -9.82
N TRP A 32 2.80 1.52 -8.57
CA TRP A 32 3.69 2.62 -8.19
C TRP A 32 4.55 2.29 -6.97
N TYR A 33 5.56 3.11 -6.77
CA TYR A 33 6.35 3.16 -5.55
C TYR A 33 6.66 4.60 -5.17
N GLU A 34 6.93 4.84 -3.88
CA GLU A 34 7.21 6.17 -3.37
C GLU A 34 8.13 6.11 -2.15
N TRP A 35 9.03 7.08 -2.06
CA TRP A 35 9.69 7.45 -0.82
C TRP A 35 9.27 8.88 -0.46
N TYR A 36 8.12 9.02 0.19
CA TYR A 36 7.57 10.33 0.56
C TYR A 36 8.59 11.08 1.44
N PRO A 37 8.87 12.38 1.20
CA PRO A 37 8.10 13.34 0.41
C PRO A 37 8.42 13.43 -1.09
N ASP A 38 9.29 12.56 -1.64
CA ASP A 38 9.50 12.53 -3.09
C ASP A 38 8.22 12.04 -3.78
N PRO A 39 7.89 12.53 -4.98
CA PRO A 39 6.70 12.09 -5.70
C PRO A 39 6.70 10.60 -6.02
N SER A 40 5.52 9.98 -6.05
CA SER A 40 5.35 8.61 -6.52
C SER A 40 5.85 8.40 -7.96
N HIS A 41 6.40 7.22 -8.23
CA HIS A 41 6.87 6.77 -9.53
C HIS A 41 6.11 5.53 -10.00
N THR A 42 5.78 5.47 -11.28
CA THR A 42 5.05 4.33 -11.88
C THR A 42 6.00 3.18 -12.24
N PHE A 43 5.51 1.95 -12.12
CA PHE A 43 6.08 0.79 -12.79
C PHE A 43 5.32 0.49 -14.09
N ASP A 44 5.98 0.56 -15.24
CA ASP A 44 5.34 0.40 -16.56
C ASP A 44 5.34 -1.05 -17.09
N ASN A 45 6.12 -1.95 -16.48
CA ASN A 45 6.38 -3.30 -17.00
C ASN A 45 5.69 -4.42 -16.20
N ILE A 46 4.50 -4.13 -15.66
CA ILE A 46 3.65 -5.11 -14.98
C ILE A 46 2.18 -4.80 -15.29
N ASN A 47 1.41 -5.85 -15.53
CA ASN A 47 0.00 -5.77 -15.86
C ASN A 47 -0.82 -6.44 -14.75
N PHE A 48 -2.05 -5.96 -14.59
CA PHE A 48 -3.00 -6.49 -13.63
C PHE A 48 -4.36 -6.72 -14.28
N SER A 49 -5.10 -7.66 -13.72
CA SER A 49 -6.49 -7.94 -14.03
C SER A 49 -7.24 -8.21 -12.73
N ALA A 50 -8.56 -7.98 -12.75
CA ALA A 50 -9.40 -8.32 -11.62
C ALA A 50 -9.26 -9.81 -11.28
N GLY A 51 -8.99 -10.12 -10.01
CA GLY A 51 -8.77 -11.49 -9.53
C GLY A 51 -7.30 -11.95 -9.54
N ASP A 52 -6.36 -11.12 -9.96
CA ASP A 52 -4.94 -11.42 -9.85
C ASP A 52 -4.48 -11.50 -8.39
N VAL A 53 -3.50 -12.38 -8.13
CA VAL A 53 -2.83 -12.51 -6.83
C VAL A 53 -1.54 -11.70 -6.89
N VAL A 54 -1.50 -10.61 -6.12
CA VAL A 54 -0.39 -9.65 -6.13
C VAL A 54 0.29 -9.63 -4.77
N THR A 55 1.61 -9.74 -4.78
CA THR A 55 2.46 -9.54 -3.59
C THR A 55 3.10 -8.17 -3.68
N LEU A 56 2.95 -7.37 -2.63
CA LEU A 56 3.60 -6.08 -2.46
C LEU A 56 4.64 -6.20 -1.34
N THR A 57 5.84 -5.68 -1.56
CA THR A 57 6.92 -5.71 -0.56
C THR A 57 7.66 -4.38 -0.55
N ALA A 58 7.75 -3.76 0.63
CA ALA A 58 8.64 -2.65 0.92
C ALA A 58 9.69 -3.10 1.95
N THR A 59 10.97 -2.94 1.62
CA THR A 59 12.10 -3.34 2.49
C THR A 59 13.00 -2.13 2.73
N ALA A 60 13.14 -1.69 3.98
CA ALA A 60 14.15 -0.71 4.34
C ALA A 60 15.46 -1.41 4.70
N HIS A 61 16.55 -1.11 3.97
CA HIS A 61 17.89 -1.63 4.25
C HIS A 61 18.64 -0.76 5.26
N THR A 62 18.39 0.55 5.20
CA THR A 62 18.82 1.56 6.17
C THR A 62 17.67 2.55 6.37
N THR A 63 17.87 3.57 7.19
CA THR A 63 16.90 4.67 7.31
C THR A 63 16.77 5.48 6.02
N ASN A 64 17.66 5.33 5.05
CA ASN A 64 17.71 6.16 3.83
C ASN A 64 17.78 5.35 2.53
N THR A 65 17.74 4.02 2.61
CA THR A 65 17.80 3.12 1.45
C THR A 65 16.88 1.94 1.64
N GLY A 66 16.29 1.47 0.54
CA GLY A 66 15.36 0.36 0.54
C GLY A 66 15.17 -0.23 -0.84
N THR A 67 14.36 -1.28 -0.91
CA THR A 67 13.88 -1.88 -2.15
C THR A 67 12.38 -2.04 -2.06
N VAL A 68 11.68 -1.70 -3.12
CA VAL A 68 10.24 -1.94 -3.31
C VAL A 68 10.04 -2.93 -4.44
N THR A 69 9.10 -3.85 -4.27
CA THR A 69 8.84 -4.93 -5.20
C THR A 69 7.35 -5.18 -5.31
N ILE A 70 6.87 -5.35 -6.55
CA ILE A 70 5.53 -5.83 -6.85
C ILE A 70 5.65 -7.07 -7.71
N GLU A 71 4.99 -8.15 -7.30
CA GLU A 71 4.95 -9.43 -8.01
C GLU A 71 3.50 -9.82 -8.25
N ASN A 72 3.12 -9.97 -9.52
CA ASN A 72 1.84 -10.54 -9.91
C ASN A 72 2.04 -12.04 -10.13
N ALA A 73 1.67 -12.84 -9.12
CA ALA A 73 1.86 -14.29 -9.14
C ALA A 73 0.95 -14.99 -10.17
N THR A 74 -0.17 -14.37 -10.56
CA THR A 74 -1.11 -14.94 -11.54
C THR A 74 -0.50 -14.98 -12.94
N ASN A 75 0.24 -13.94 -13.34
CA ASN A 75 0.86 -13.85 -14.67
C ASN A 75 2.39 -13.98 -14.65
N GLY A 76 3.00 -14.12 -13.47
CA GLY A 76 4.45 -14.31 -13.27
C GLY A 76 5.28 -13.05 -13.48
N GLN A 77 4.67 -11.88 -13.63
CA GLN A 77 5.38 -10.61 -13.80
C GLN A 77 5.85 -10.06 -12.45
N LYS A 78 7.01 -9.39 -12.48
CA LYS A 78 7.63 -8.81 -11.31
C LYS A 78 8.38 -7.55 -11.68
N VAL A 79 8.20 -6.51 -10.87
CA VAL A 79 8.92 -5.25 -10.95
C VAL A 79 9.54 -4.93 -9.59
N SER A 80 10.70 -4.28 -9.62
CA SER A 80 11.43 -3.90 -8.41
C SER A 80 12.21 -2.63 -8.66
N SER A 81 12.37 -1.81 -7.62
CA SER A 81 13.21 -0.61 -7.65
C SER A 81 14.02 -0.52 -6.37
N ASP A 82 15.31 -0.21 -6.50
CA ASP A 82 16.12 0.24 -5.38
C ASP A 82 15.91 1.74 -5.20
N VAL A 83 15.51 2.12 -4.00
CA VAL A 83 15.12 3.48 -3.66
C VAL A 83 16.04 4.03 -2.58
N ASN A 84 16.30 5.33 -2.66
CA ASN A 84 17.07 6.06 -1.66
C ASN A 84 16.46 7.44 -1.46
N SER A 85 16.66 8.01 -0.28
CA SER A 85 16.21 9.37 0.02
C SER A 85 17.16 10.07 0.99
N THR A 86 17.21 11.39 0.89
CA THR A 86 17.85 12.24 1.88
C THR A 86 17.01 12.39 3.16
N THR A 87 15.74 12.00 3.12
CA THR A 87 14.82 12.04 4.26
C THR A 87 14.73 10.66 4.91
N ALA A 88 15.15 10.58 6.17
CA ALA A 88 15.29 9.31 6.87
C ALA A 88 13.95 8.78 7.42
N LEU A 89 13.69 7.49 7.19
CA LEU A 89 12.66 6.71 7.87
C LEU A 89 12.91 6.68 9.39
N CYS A 90 11.82 6.72 10.14
CA CYS A 90 11.81 6.52 11.59
C CYS A 90 11.85 5.03 11.97
N MET A 91 11.43 4.12 11.08
CA MET A 91 11.28 2.68 11.29
C MET A 91 10.37 2.32 12.47
N GLN A 92 9.25 3.01 12.60
CA GLN A 92 8.31 2.85 13.72
C GLN A 92 6.99 2.21 13.31
N ASN A 93 6.63 2.27 12.04
CA ASN A 93 5.35 1.78 11.54
C ASN A 93 5.55 0.78 10.40
N ALA A 94 4.65 -0.19 10.32
CA ALA A 94 4.45 -1.03 9.15
C ALA A 94 2.94 -1.14 8.93
N GLU A 95 2.49 -0.98 7.69
CA GLU A 95 1.08 -0.76 7.41
C GLU A 95 0.62 -1.37 6.08
N TRP A 96 -0.67 -1.70 6.05
CA TRP A 96 -1.40 -2.25 4.90
C TRP A 96 -2.64 -1.39 4.70
N ILE A 97 -2.67 -0.61 3.61
CA ILE A 97 -3.59 0.51 3.49
C ILE A 97 -4.38 0.44 2.19
N VAL A 98 -5.69 0.68 2.31
CA VAL A 98 -6.50 1.24 1.22
C VAL A 98 -6.60 2.73 1.50
N GLU A 99 -6.18 3.54 0.53
CA GLU A 99 -6.12 4.99 0.66
C GLU A 99 -7.05 5.62 -0.36
N ASP A 100 -7.77 6.64 0.06
CA ASP A 100 -8.27 7.66 -0.86
C ASP A 100 -7.16 8.69 -1.01
N TYR A 101 -6.51 8.75 -2.17
CA TYR A 101 -5.32 9.57 -2.40
C TYR A 101 -5.64 10.88 -3.15
N ILE A 102 -4.75 11.86 -3.05
CA ILE A 102 -4.89 13.13 -3.78
C ILE A 102 -4.31 12.96 -5.19
N GLY A 103 -5.17 13.06 -6.21
CA GLY A 103 -4.79 13.11 -7.62
C GLY A 103 -4.74 14.56 -8.12
N GLY A 104 -3.55 15.07 -8.43
CA GLY A 104 -3.40 16.46 -8.86
C GLY A 104 -3.73 17.45 -7.73
N ASN A 105 -4.83 18.19 -7.87
CA ASN A 105 -5.25 19.21 -6.90
C ASN A 105 -6.48 18.80 -6.07
N SER A 106 -6.99 17.57 -6.20
CA SER A 106 -8.18 17.11 -5.51
C SER A 106 -8.08 15.66 -5.09
N GLN A 107 -8.83 15.31 -4.05
CA GLN A 107 -9.13 13.92 -3.71
C GLN A 107 -9.69 13.21 -4.94
N VAL A 108 -9.26 11.97 -5.20
CA VAL A 108 -9.89 11.16 -6.25
C VAL A 108 -11.31 10.76 -5.84
N SER A 109 -12.11 10.25 -6.79
CA SER A 109 -13.38 9.63 -6.44
C SER A 109 -13.09 8.39 -5.58
N PHE A 110 -13.67 8.31 -4.38
CA PHE A 110 -13.59 7.11 -3.57
C PHE A 110 -14.61 6.08 -4.07
N ASP A 111 -14.15 5.23 -4.97
CA ASP A 111 -14.99 4.22 -5.62
C ASP A 111 -15.25 3.02 -4.70
N ASN A 112 -16.42 2.38 -4.86
CA ASN A 112 -16.74 1.15 -4.15
C ASN A 112 -15.92 -0.02 -4.71
N PHE A 113 -14.83 -0.35 -4.02
CA PHE A 113 -13.94 -1.47 -4.34
C PHE A 113 -14.40 -2.81 -3.77
N GLY A 114 -15.55 -2.87 -3.09
CA GLY A 114 -16.07 -4.04 -2.42
C GLY A 114 -15.21 -4.42 -1.20
N THR A 115 -14.21 -5.29 -1.40
CA THR A 115 -13.34 -5.75 -0.31
C THR A 115 -11.93 -6.00 -0.81
N VAL A 116 -10.96 -5.42 -0.10
CA VAL A 116 -9.53 -5.72 -0.24
C VAL A 116 -9.12 -6.57 0.96
N THR A 117 -8.37 -7.65 0.70
CA THR A 117 -7.77 -8.46 1.77
C THR A 117 -6.28 -8.58 1.52
N PHE A 118 -5.48 -8.04 2.45
CA PHE A 118 -4.05 -8.32 2.49
C PHE A 118 -3.85 -9.65 3.21
N THR A 119 -3.64 -10.69 2.42
CA THR A 119 -3.29 -12.03 2.93
C THR A 119 -1.79 -12.15 3.18
N ASN A 120 -1.38 -13.05 4.07
CA ASN A 120 0.02 -13.22 4.44
C ASN A 120 0.66 -11.89 4.88
N ALA A 121 -0.13 -11.03 5.52
CA ALA A 121 0.33 -9.74 6.03
C ALA A 121 1.40 -9.98 7.11
N GLN A 122 2.61 -9.51 6.83
CA GLN A 122 3.76 -9.66 7.72
C GLN A 122 4.69 -8.46 7.60
N ALA A 123 5.14 -7.96 8.75
CA ALA A 123 6.25 -7.03 8.87
C ALA A 123 7.43 -7.74 9.53
N THR A 124 8.66 -7.34 9.20
CA THR A 124 9.87 -7.85 9.86
C THR A 124 10.54 -6.74 10.65
N THR A 125 10.82 -7.02 11.92
CA THR A 125 11.50 -6.11 12.84
C THR A 125 12.82 -6.71 13.32
N GLY A 126 13.61 -5.96 14.09
CA GLY A 126 14.82 -6.48 14.73
C GLY A 126 14.57 -7.66 15.68
N SER A 127 13.34 -7.85 16.17
CA SER A 127 12.96 -8.99 17.03
C SER A 127 12.33 -10.16 16.26
N GLY A 128 12.15 -10.03 14.94
CA GLY A 128 11.58 -11.05 14.07
C GLY A 128 10.32 -10.60 13.33
N ALA A 129 9.65 -11.57 12.73
CA ALA A 129 8.42 -11.37 11.98
C ALA A 129 7.22 -11.12 12.92
N VAL A 130 6.38 -10.17 12.56
CA VAL A 130 5.12 -9.84 13.24
C VAL A 130 3.99 -9.75 12.21
N GLY A 131 2.82 -10.25 12.56
CA GLY A 131 1.60 -10.10 11.77
C GLY A 131 0.80 -8.85 12.17
N PRO A 132 -0.37 -8.62 11.56
CA PRO A 132 -1.21 -7.46 11.85
C PRO A 132 -2.03 -7.60 13.15
N ASP A 133 -1.94 -8.73 13.87
CA ASP A 133 -2.70 -8.94 15.10
C ASP A 133 -2.35 -7.86 16.15
N GLY A 134 -3.35 -7.10 16.58
CA GLY A 134 -3.18 -5.97 17.50
C GLY A 134 -2.78 -4.65 16.84
N ALA A 135 -2.71 -4.58 15.50
CA ALA A 135 -2.50 -3.34 14.78
C ALA A 135 -3.60 -2.31 15.06
N THR A 136 -3.23 -1.04 15.03
CA THR A 136 -4.20 0.06 15.05
C THR A 136 -5.02 0.05 13.78
N ILE A 137 -6.34 0.12 13.91
CA ILE A 137 -7.27 0.18 12.78
C ILE A 137 -7.59 1.64 12.46
N TYR A 138 -7.42 1.99 11.19
CA TYR A 138 -7.84 3.27 10.63
C TYR A 138 -8.97 3.06 9.63
N GLU A 139 -9.90 4.01 9.60
CA GLU A 139 -11.03 4.03 8.67
C GLU A 139 -11.02 5.31 7.87
N ILE A 140 -11.43 5.24 6.61
CA ILE A 140 -11.69 6.42 5.81
C ILE A 140 -13.04 6.99 6.26
N VAL A 141 -13.00 8.21 6.77
CA VAL A 141 -14.18 8.98 7.16
C VAL A 141 -14.18 10.30 6.40
N GLN A 142 -15.23 10.55 5.62
CA GLN A 142 -15.40 11.80 4.87
C GLN A 142 -16.74 12.42 5.16
N ASN A 143 -16.78 13.73 5.39
CA ASN A 143 -18.02 14.44 5.72
C ASN A 143 -18.81 13.79 6.88
N ASN A 144 -18.09 13.25 7.88
CA ASN A 144 -18.62 12.47 9.01
C ASN A 144 -19.32 11.15 8.62
N VAL A 145 -19.07 10.63 7.42
CA VAL A 145 -19.53 9.31 6.98
C VAL A 145 -18.33 8.39 6.93
N GLN A 146 -18.40 7.28 7.66
CA GLN A 146 -17.44 6.20 7.55
C GLN A 146 -17.66 5.47 6.22
N LEU A 147 -16.62 5.43 5.40
CA LEU A 147 -16.61 4.85 4.05
C LEU A 147 -15.93 3.49 3.99
N THR A 148 -15.21 3.09 5.04
CA THR A 148 -14.59 1.78 5.12
C THR A 148 -14.88 1.08 6.43
N GLN A 149 -14.74 -0.24 6.42
CA GLN A 149 -14.67 -1.06 7.63
C GLN A 149 -13.47 -2.00 7.53
N ALA A 150 -12.44 -1.71 8.30
CA ALA A 150 -11.20 -2.45 8.39
C ALA A 150 -11.17 -3.36 9.62
N SER A 151 -10.54 -4.53 9.48
CA SER A 151 -10.39 -5.49 10.57
C SER A 151 -9.18 -6.39 10.35
N VAL A 152 -8.70 -7.01 11.43
CA VAL A 152 -7.71 -8.07 11.36
C VAL A 152 -8.40 -9.41 11.65
N GLN A 153 -8.28 -10.35 10.71
CA GLN A 153 -8.94 -11.65 10.79
C GLN A 153 -7.97 -12.76 10.39
N ASN A 154 -7.65 -13.65 11.34
CA ASN A 154 -6.74 -14.79 11.12
C ASN A 154 -5.38 -14.37 10.53
N GLY A 155 -4.79 -13.27 11.02
CA GLY A 155 -3.53 -12.72 10.53
C GLY A 155 -3.60 -12.00 9.18
N ASN A 156 -4.81 -11.75 8.65
CA ASN A 156 -5.02 -10.95 7.42
C ASN A 156 -5.61 -9.59 7.77
N VAL A 157 -5.33 -8.57 6.94
CA VAL A 157 -6.01 -7.27 7.01
C VAL A 157 -7.14 -7.28 5.98
N VAL A 158 -8.38 -7.11 6.43
CA VAL A 158 -9.59 -7.11 5.60
C VAL A 158 -10.21 -5.72 5.67
N ILE A 159 -10.39 -5.07 4.51
CA ILE A 159 -10.94 -3.72 4.40
C ILE A 159 -12.09 -3.76 3.39
N SER A 160 -13.30 -3.42 3.82
CA SER A 160 -14.46 -3.25 2.94
C SER A 160 -14.84 -1.78 2.78
N HIS A 161 -15.38 -1.42 1.62
CA HIS A 161 -16.10 -0.15 1.41
C HIS A 161 -17.55 -0.27 1.88
#